data_AF-A0AA40SX72-F1
#
_entry.id   AF-A0AA40SX72-F1
#
_cell.length_a   1.000
_cell.length_b   1.000
_cell.length_c   1.000
_cell.angle_alpha   90.00
_cell.angle_beta   90.00
_cell.angle_gamma   90.00
#
_symmetry.space_group_name_H-M   'P 1'
#
loop_
_entity.id
_entity.type
_entity.pdbx_description
1 polymer ?
#
loop_
_entity_poly.entity_id
_entity_poly.type
_entity_poly.pdbx_seq_one_letter_code
_entity_poly.pdbx_strand_id
1 'polypeptide(L)'
;MRLTPKANIVKVSWLLPSFLSVFLLGSNVQAVAKFQEISSVQPSTTPAVDDKSLFADVVPLHSPMKVLEPQIKALMARYSFLKTGMFFLDLDTGNYLDVGGARVFPAASTIKLPILIAFFQDLDAGKVTLNEMLTMRRDLVTNGSGTMQYERVGKKYTALETVTKMVTISDNTATNMIIDRLGGAARLNQRFRSWGLKDTVIRHLLADLRGTNTTSSQDMARVLALLVNNKLVSSQSQEQVLDILYRTVTNTLLPAGLGKGAVIANKTGDIGFLIGDAGFITMPNGKRYLAAIFVRRPYKDTRGRDFIRQVSHLVYNYLNQPNPVATVDSPNSATR
;
A
#
# COMPACT_ATOMS: atom_id res chain seq x y z
N MET A 1 -33.35 -35.70 36.63
CA MET A 1 -34.56 -34.87 36.57
C MET A 1 -34.24 -33.66 35.70
N ARG A 2 -34.80 -33.59 34.49
CA ARG A 2 -34.59 -32.50 33.50
C ARG A 2 -35.45 -31.31 33.90
N LEU A 3 -34.96 -30.08 33.68
CA LEU A 3 -35.74 -28.92 33.22
C LEU A 3 -34.76 -27.85 32.69
N THR A 4 -34.99 -27.39 31.45
CA THR A 4 -34.36 -26.23 30.78
C THR A 4 -35.47 -25.18 30.49
N PRO A 5 -35.22 -24.04 29.80
CA PRO A 5 -35.08 -22.72 30.41
C PRO A 5 -36.17 -21.71 29.95
N LYS A 6 -36.25 -20.53 30.58
CA LYS A 6 -37.08 -19.41 30.07
C LYS A 6 -36.21 -18.23 29.63
N ALA A 7 -36.42 -17.80 28.38
CA ALA A 7 -35.90 -16.59 27.77
C ALA A 7 -36.97 -15.48 27.86
N ASN A 8 -36.55 -14.24 28.13
CA ASN A 8 -37.41 -13.05 28.04
C ASN A 8 -36.94 -12.16 26.89
N ILE A 9 -37.87 -11.93 25.94
CA ILE A 9 -37.77 -11.00 24.82
C ILE A 9 -38.52 -9.73 25.23
N VAL A 10 -37.87 -8.56 25.10
CA VAL A 10 -38.51 -7.25 25.26
C VAL A 10 -38.73 -6.65 23.86
N LYS A 11 -40.00 -6.43 23.50
CA LYS A 11 -40.43 -5.57 22.39
C LYS A 11 -41.03 -4.31 22.99
N VAL A 12 -40.58 -3.14 22.54
CA VAL A 12 -41.15 -1.83 22.90
C VAL A 12 -41.57 -1.12 21.61
N SER A 13 -42.81 -0.64 21.59
CA SER A 13 -43.48 0.11 20.53
C SER A 13 -43.94 1.45 21.10
N TRP A 14 -43.70 2.54 20.38
CA TRP A 14 -44.26 3.89 20.62
C TRP A 14 -44.55 4.49 19.24
N LEU A 15 -45.81 4.61 18.81
CA LEU A 15 -46.75 5.73 19.00
C LEU A 15 -46.24 7.10 18.47
N LEU A 16 -46.79 7.50 17.33
CA LEU A 16 -46.71 8.83 16.70
C LEU A 16 -47.75 9.79 17.31
N PRO A 17 -47.47 11.10 17.39
CA PRO A 17 -48.51 12.11 17.47
C PRO A 17 -48.66 12.93 16.18
N SER A 18 -49.91 13.04 15.76
CA SER A 18 -50.46 13.93 14.74
C SER A 18 -50.43 15.39 15.21
N PHE A 19 -50.17 16.34 14.31
CA PHE A 19 -50.57 17.74 14.53
C PHE A 19 -51.29 18.32 13.30
N LEU A 20 -52.28 19.12 13.67
CA LEU A 20 -53.43 19.60 12.93
C LEU A 20 -53.10 20.81 12.05
N SER A 21 -53.80 20.91 10.92
CA SER A 21 -53.74 21.99 9.93
C SER A 21 -54.39 23.29 10.42
N VAL A 22 -53.85 24.44 9.99
CA VAL A 22 -54.57 25.72 9.96
C VAL A 22 -54.50 26.26 8.53
N PHE A 23 -55.68 26.46 7.93
CA PHE A 23 -55.89 27.13 6.65
C PHE A 23 -56.11 28.63 6.88
N LEU A 24 -55.55 29.46 6.00
CA LEU A 24 -56.07 30.81 5.72
C LEU A 24 -55.90 31.12 4.22
N LEU A 25 -57.01 31.57 3.63
CA LEU A 25 -57.21 32.06 2.26
C LEU A 25 -56.19 33.16 1.92
N GLY A 26 -55.79 33.46 0.68
CA GLY A 26 -56.26 33.13 -0.65
C GLY A 26 -55.94 34.35 -1.53
N SER A 27 -55.29 34.18 -2.68
CA SER A 27 -55.28 35.15 -3.79
C SER A 27 -54.61 34.54 -5.03
N ASN A 28 -55.38 34.49 -6.11
CA ASN A 28 -55.00 34.05 -7.45
C ASN A 28 -53.99 35.00 -8.10
N VAL A 29 -52.93 34.47 -8.72
CA VAL A 29 -52.35 35.01 -9.96
C VAL A 29 -51.80 33.85 -10.79
N GLN A 30 -52.33 33.69 -12.00
CA GLN A 30 -51.75 32.87 -13.06
C GLN A 30 -50.43 33.48 -13.51
N ALA A 31 -49.34 32.70 -13.49
CA ALA A 31 -48.13 33.02 -14.22
C ALA A 31 -47.61 31.77 -14.92
N VAL A 32 -47.75 31.78 -16.25
CA VAL A 32 -47.12 30.88 -17.20
C VAL A 32 -45.60 31.08 -17.08
N ALA A 33 -44.90 30.10 -16.50
CA ALA A 33 -43.45 30.11 -16.50
C ALA A 33 -42.92 29.32 -17.71
N LYS A 34 -42.26 30.04 -18.61
CA LYS A 34 -41.46 29.51 -19.73
C LYS A 34 -40.51 28.43 -19.22
N PHE A 35 -40.61 27.23 -19.78
CA PHE A 35 -39.53 26.23 -19.72
C PHE A 35 -38.35 26.78 -20.53
N GLN A 36 -37.34 27.30 -19.84
CA GLN A 36 -36.00 27.42 -20.41
C GLN A 36 -35.38 26.03 -20.42
N GLU A 37 -34.94 25.57 -21.59
CA GLU A 37 -34.06 24.42 -21.74
C GLU A 37 -32.81 24.64 -20.87
N ILE A 38 -32.72 23.89 -19.78
CA ILE A 38 -31.47 23.73 -19.07
C ILE A 38 -30.62 22.82 -19.95
N SER A 39 -29.67 23.42 -20.67
CA SER A 39 -28.63 22.71 -21.40
C SER A 39 -28.07 21.58 -20.53
N SER A 40 -28.11 20.37 -21.08
CA SER A 40 -27.45 19.20 -20.55
C SER A 40 -25.99 19.53 -20.22
N VAL A 41 -25.67 19.61 -18.94
CA VAL A 41 -24.28 19.65 -18.48
C VAL A 41 -23.68 18.31 -18.85
N GLN A 42 -22.84 18.30 -19.88
CA GLN A 42 -22.01 17.15 -20.21
C GLN A 42 -21.18 16.78 -18.98
N PRO A 43 -20.98 15.48 -18.66
CA PRO A 43 -20.07 15.10 -17.61
C PRO A 43 -18.68 15.65 -17.95
N SER A 44 -18.20 16.56 -17.09
CA SER A 44 -16.86 17.13 -17.19
C SER A 44 -15.85 15.99 -17.22
N THR A 45 -15.23 15.80 -18.37
CA THR A 45 -14.04 14.96 -18.51
C THR A 45 -12.95 15.58 -17.65
N THR A 46 -12.76 15.05 -16.45
CA THR A 46 -11.55 15.29 -15.66
C THR A 46 -10.36 14.95 -16.56
N PRO A 47 -9.37 15.85 -16.74
CA PRO A 47 -8.19 15.52 -17.53
C PRO A 47 -7.51 14.32 -16.87
N ALA A 48 -7.23 13.28 -17.64
CA ALA A 48 -6.36 12.19 -17.22
C ALA A 48 -5.01 12.81 -16.82
N VAL A 49 -4.65 12.73 -15.54
CA VAL A 49 -3.31 13.08 -15.08
C VAL A 49 -2.36 12.08 -15.74
N ASP A 50 -1.47 12.58 -16.57
CA ASP A 50 -0.50 11.80 -17.35
C ASP A 50 0.26 10.81 -16.45
N ASP A 51 0.06 9.50 -16.66
CA ASP A 51 0.70 8.41 -15.90
C ASP A 51 2.24 8.50 -15.92
N LYS A 52 2.81 9.20 -16.91
CA LYS A 52 4.25 9.50 -16.99
C LYS A 52 4.76 10.37 -15.83
N SER A 53 3.88 11.02 -15.06
CA SER A 53 4.27 11.87 -13.93
C SER A 53 4.58 11.08 -12.64
N LEU A 54 4.14 9.82 -12.51
CA LEU A 54 4.25 9.09 -11.24
C LEU A 54 5.66 8.61 -10.93
N PHE A 55 6.58 8.53 -11.89
CA PHE A 55 7.99 8.22 -11.64
C PHE A 55 8.94 9.27 -12.22
N ALA A 56 8.38 10.38 -12.73
CA ALA A 56 9.14 11.54 -13.19
C ALA A 56 10.17 11.96 -12.12
N ASP A 57 11.38 12.28 -12.59
CA ASP A 57 12.55 12.68 -11.79
C ASP A 57 13.14 11.62 -10.84
N VAL A 58 12.62 10.39 -10.88
CA VAL A 58 13.10 9.25 -10.08
C VAL A 58 13.63 8.13 -10.97
N VAL A 59 12.77 7.53 -11.79
CA VAL A 59 13.12 6.48 -12.76
C VAL A 59 12.22 6.66 -13.99
N PRO A 60 12.78 6.85 -15.20
CA PRO A 60 11.95 6.99 -16.40
C PRO A 60 11.24 5.67 -16.69
N LEU A 61 9.91 5.71 -16.82
CA LEU A 61 9.14 4.57 -17.33
C LEU A 61 9.35 4.47 -18.84
N HIS A 62 9.74 3.29 -19.30
CA HIS A 62 9.94 2.98 -20.71
C HIS A 62 8.78 2.14 -21.24
N SER A 63 8.97 0.82 -21.43
CA SER A 63 7.99 -0.03 -22.10
C SER A 63 7.27 -0.98 -21.15
N PRO A 64 5.96 -1.25 -21.35
CA PRO A 64 5.28 -2.33 -20.66
C PRO A 64 5.93 -3.70 -20.98
N MET A 65 6.03 -4.58 -19.99
CA MET A 65 6.49 -5.96 -20.12
C MET A 65 5.42 -6.85 -20.77
N LYS A 66 5.03 -6.53 -22.02
CA LYS A 66 3.89 -7.15 -22.73
C LYS A 66 3.97 -8.68 -22.84
N VAL A 67 5.19 -9.24 -22.83
CA VAL A 67 5.44 -10.69 -22.84
C VAL A 67 4.76 -11.40 -21.66
N LEU A 68 4.62 -10.74 -20.52
CA LEU A 68 3.95 -11.29 -19.33
C LEU A 68 2.42 -11.25 -19.41
N GLU A 69 1.83 -10.43 -20.29
CA GLU A 69 0.39 -10.19 -20.31
C GLU A 69 -0.45 -11.47 -20.45
N PRO A 70 -0.15 -12.41 -21.39
CA PRO A 70 -0.96 -13.62 -21.54
C PRO A 70 -0.95 -14.49 -20.28
N GLN A 71 0.22 -14.63 -19.65
CA GLN A 71 0.40 -15.43 -18.43
C GLN A 71 -0.32 -14.80 -17.23
N ILE A 72 -0.22 -13.48 -17.08
CA ILE A 72 -0.92 -12.74 -16.01
C ILE A 72 -2.44 -12.79 -16.24
N LYS A 73 -2.91 -12.61 -17.47
CA LYS A 73 -4.35 -12.71 -17.81
C LYS A 73 -4.90 -14.11 -17.52
N ALA A 74 -4.17 -15.16 -17.89
CA ALA A 74 -4.56 -16.54 -17.59
C ALA A 74 -4.63 -16.80 -16.07
N LEU A 75 -3.64 -16.28 -15.31
CA LEU A 75 -3.64 -16.39 -13.86
C LEU A 75 -4.83 -15.63 -13.24
N MET A 76 -5.10 -14.40 -13.67
CA MET A 76 -6.26 -13.64 -13.21
C MET A 76 -7.59 -14.33 -13.54
N ALA A 77 -7.71 -14.96 -14.70
CA ALA A 77 -8.90 -15.73 -15.06
C ALA A 77 -9.10 -16.95 -14.14
N ARG A 78 -8.01 -17.69 -13.83
CA ARG A 78 -8.03 -18.80 -12.87
C ARG A 78 -8.44 -18.36 -11.46
N TYR A 79 -8.09 -17.14 -11.07
CA TYR A 79 -8.40 -16.55 -9.78
C TYR A 79 -9.44 -15.42 -9.89
N SER A 80 -10.44 -15.55 -10.76
CA SER A 80 -11.39 -14.48 -11.13
C SER A 80 -12.20 -13.87 -9.98
N PHE A 81 -12.28 -14.55 -8.84
CA PHE A 81 -12.93 -14.08 -7.61
C PHE A 81 -12.05 -13.13 -6.77
N LEU A 82 -10.76 -13.02 -7.08
CA LEU A 82 -9.83 -12.08 -6.43
C LEU A 82 -9.92 -10.71 -7.09
N LYS A 83 -9.80 -9.65 -6.30
CA LYS A 83 -9.57 -8.29 -6.85
C LYS A 83 -8.13 -7.90 -6.59
N THR A 84 -7.37 -7.69 -7.66
CA THR A 84 -5.92 -7.52 -7.61
C THR A 84 -5.50 -6.15 -8.14
N GLY A 85 -4.35 -5.69 -7.65
CA GLY A 85 -3.60 -4.58 -8.19
C GLY A 85 -2.12 -4.91 -8.05
N MET A 86 -1.35 -4.65 -9.09
CA MET A 86 0.09 -4.91 -9.06
C MET A 86 0.86 -3.92 -9.94
N PHE A 87 2.06 -3.60 -9.49
CA PHE A 87 3.03 -2.80 -10.22
C PHE A 87 4.43 -3.38 -10.02
N PHE A 88 5.15 -3.59 -11.11
CA PHE A 88 6.56 -4.01 -11.11
C PHE A 88 7.36 -3.08 -12.02
N LEU A 89 8.58 -2.74 -11.62
CA LEU A 89 9.46 -1.84 -12.38
C LEU A 89 10.88 -2.37 -12.37
N ASP A 90 11.40 -2.70 -13.54
CA ASP A 90 12.83 -2.94 -13.76
C ASP A 90 13.56 -1.59 -13.67
N LEU A 91 14.47 -1.46 -12.69
CA LEU A 91 15.19 -0.22 -12.42
C LEU A 91 16.32 0.04 -13.41
N ASP A 92 16.80 -0.98 -14.10
CA ASP A 92 17.91 -0.85 -15.04
C ASP A 92 17.40 -0.48 -16.43
N THR A 93 16.22 -0.97 -16.81
CA THR A 93 15.62 -0.70 -18.14
C THR A 93 14.44 0.25 -18.14
N GLY A 94 13.82 0.55 -16.98
CA GLY A 94 12.59 1.33 -16.90
C GLY A 94 11.34 0.59 -17.39
N ASN A 95 11.46 -0.68 -17.81
CA ASN A 95 10.33 -1.49 -18.23
C ASN A 95 9.45 -1.88 -17.03
N TYR A 96 8.14 -2.01 -17.25
CA TYR A 96 7.20 -2.17 -16.14
C TYR A 96 6.04 -3.13 -16.44
N LEU A 97 5.46 -3.71 -15.39
CA LEU A 97 4.16 -4.39 -15.44
C LEU A 97 3.20 -3.59 -14.57
N ASP A 98 2.11 -3.10 -15.17
CA ASP A 98 1.02 -2.45 -14.44
C ASP A 98 -0.29 -3.18 -14.71
N VAL A 99 -0.89 -3.75 -13.66
CA VAL A 99 -2.24 -4.30 -13.73
C VAL A 99 -3.04 -3.74 -12.57
N GLY A 100 -3.82 -2.69 -12.86
CA GLY A 100 -4.64 -2.02 -11.84
C GLY A 100 -3.80 -1.40 -10.73
N GLY A 101 -2.58 -0.96 -11.02
CA GLY A 101 -1.62 -0.46 -10.04
C GLY A 101 -2.09 0.77 -9.28
N ALA A 102 -2.88 1.64 -9.93
CA ALA A 102 -3.52 2.83 -9.34
C ALA A 102 -4.75 2.50 -8.47
N ARG A 103 -5.23 1.24 -8.45
CA ARG A 103 -6.42 0.89 -7.68
C ARG A 103 -6.13 1.04 -6.19
N VAL A 104 -7.04 1.70 -5.47
CA VAL A 104 -6.95 1.88 -4.02
C VAL A 104 -7.32 0.61 -3.27
N PHE A 105 -6.43 0.19 -2.39
CA PHE A 105 -6.63 -0.91 -1.45
C PHE A 105 -6.51 -0.41 -0.02
N PRO A 106 -7.11 -1.10 0.97
CA PRO A 106 -6.62 -1.01 2.33
C PRO A 106 -5.10 -1.28 2.34
N ALA A 107 -4.34 -0.58 3.16
CA ALA A 107 -2.90 -0.75 3.19
C ALA A 107 -2.46 -1.95 4.05
N ALA A 108 -3.30 -2.36 5.00
CA ALA A 108 -2.87 -3.27 6.06
C ALA A 108 -1.53 -2.78 6.65
N SER A 109 -0.58 -3.69 6.91
CA SER A 109 0.74 -3.31 7.42
C SER A 109 1.74 -2.82 6.37
N THR A 110 1.41 -2.75 5.07
CA THR A 110 2.34 -2.19 4.07
C THR A 110 2.53 -0.68 4.28
N ILE A 111 1.57 0.01 4.91
CA ILE A 111 1.66 1.43 5.31
C ILE A 111 2.88 1.72 6.21
N LYS A 112 3.44 0.69 6.86
CA LYS A 112 4.62 0.82 7.72
C LYS A 112 5.90 1.12 6.93
N LEU A 113 5.91 0.82 5.63
CA LEU A 113 7.02 1.16 4.74
C LEU A 113 7.22 2.68 4.57
N PRO A 114 6.21 3.47 4.15
CA PRO A 114 6.37 4.93 4.10
C PRO A 114 6.53 5.57 5.49
N ILE A 115 6.00 4.97 6.56
CA ILE A 115 6.26 5.42 7.95
C ILE A 115 7.73 5.23 8.34
N LEU A 116 8.33 4.08 8.00
CA LEU A 116 9.76 3.81 8.21
C LEU A 116 10.62 4.87 7.52
N ILE A 117 10.34 5.16 6.25
CA ILE A 117 11.09 6.17 5.50
C ILE A 117 10.91 7.56 6.12
N ALA A 118 9.70 7.89 6.61
CA ALA A 118 9.42 9.16 7.26
C ALA A 118 10.22 9.31 8.57
N PHE A 119 10.40 8.23 9.34
CA PHE A 119 11.23 8.21 10.53
C PHE A 119 12.69 8.54 10.21
N PHE A 120 13.26 7.87 9.20
CA PHE A 120 14.65 8.10 8.79
C PHE A 120 14.87 9.47 8.13
N GLN A 121 13.87 10.03 7.44
CA GLN A 121 13.93 11.40 6.97
C GLN A 121 14.00 12.41 8.14
N ASP A 122 13.27 12.17 9.23
CA ASP A 122 13.38 13.02 10.42
C ASP A 122 14.69 12.77 11.18
N LEU A 123 15.30 11.59 11.07
CA LEU A 123 16.63 11.30 11.62
C LEU A 123 17.70 12.14 10.90
N ASP A 124 17.69 12.11 9.57
CA ASP A 124 18.62 12.92 8.74
C ASP A 124 18.45 14.42 9.01
N ALA A 125 17.22 14.86 9.28
CA ALA A 125 16.92 16.25 9.62
C ALA A 125 17.21 16.62 11.09
N GLY A 126 17.76 15.71 11.90
CA GLY A 126 18.08 15.93 13.31
C GLY A 126 16.86 16.11 14.23
N LYS A 127 15.66 15.69 13.79
CA LYS A 127 14.39 15.84 14.54
C LYS A 127 14.07 14.64 15.43
N VAL A 128 14.69 13.50 15.15
CA VAL A 128 14.67 12.29 15.99
C VAL A 128 16.11 11.82 16.19
N THR A 129 16.36 11.08 17.26
CA THR A 129 17.63 10.36 17.43
C THR A 129 17.36 8.89 17.68
N LEU A 130 18.24 8.00 17.21
CA LEU A 130 18.03 6.55 17.32
C LEU A 130 17.90 6.07 18.78
N ASN A 131 18.57 6.75 19.72
CA ASN A 131 18.66 6.37 21.12
C ASN A 131 17.65 7.10 22.02
N GLU A 132 16.81 8.00 21.48
CA GLU A 132 15.79 8.64 22.31
C GLU A 132 14.78 7.60 22.80
N MET A 133 14.30 7.78 24.02
CA MET A 133 13.41 6.82 24.67
C MET A 133 11.95 7.18 24.40
N LEU A 134 11.26 6.33 23.65
CA LEU A 134 9.82 6.41 23.41
C LEU A 134 9.07 5.66 24.50
N THR A 135 8.02 6.28 25.05
CA THR A 135 7.20 5.67 26.12
C THR A 135 6.00 4.95 25.52
N MET A 136 5.84 3.67 25.85
CA MET A 136 4.67 2.89 25.44
C MET A 136 3.45 3.29 26.29
N ARG A 137 2.77 4.37 25.88
CA ARG A 137 1.58 4.89 26.56
C ARG A 137 0.35 4.00 26.30
N ARG A 138 -0.62 4.05 27.21
CA ARG A 138 -1.81 3.19 27.16
C ARG A 138 -2.67 3.41 25.91
N ASP A 139 -2.77 4.65 25.44
CA ASP A 139 -3.52 5.06 24.24
C ASP A 139 -2.92 4.53 22.93
N LEU A 140 -1.65 4.12 22.95
CA LEU A 140 -0.94 3.64 21.75
C LEU A 140 -0.90 2.10 21.66
N VAL A 141 -1.17 1.41 22.78
CA VAL A 141 -1.19 -0.05 22.84
C VAL A 141 -2.40 -0.59 22.09
N THR A 142 -2.17 -1.55 21.20
CA THR A 142 -3.20 -2.11 20.33
C THR A 142 -2.96 -3.60 20.07
N ASN A 143 -3.97 -4.29 19.55
CA ASN A 143 -3.92 -5.72 19.27
C ASN A 143 -3.25 -6.04 17.92
N GLY A 144 -3.29 -7.31 17.51
CA GLY A 144 -2.76 -7.78 16.23
C GLY A 144 -1.30 -8.22 16.33
N SER A 145 -0.51 -7.98 15.28
CA SER A 145 0.92 -8.33 15.25
C SER A 145 1.75 -7.47 16.20
N GLY A 146 2.78 -8.07 16.79
CA GLY A 146 3.69 -7.39 17.71
C GLY A 146 3.78 -8.05 19.07
N THR A 147 4.90 -7.81 19.76
CA THR A 147 5.16 -8.30 21.11
C THR A 147 4.98 -7.21 22.16
N MET A 148 5.06 -5.93 21.79
CA MET A 148 4.99 -4.81 22.74
C MET A 148 3.63 -4.71 23.46
N GLN A 149 2.55 -5.19 22.84
CA GLN A 149 1.22 -5.19 23.45
C GLN A 149 1.11 -6.01 24.75
N TYR A 150 2.03 -6.95 24.99
CA TYR A 150 2.06 -7.82 26.17
C TYR A 150 2.93 -7.27 27.30
N GLU A 151 3.56 -6.12 27.08
CA GLU A 151 4.50 -5.52 28.02
C GLU A 151 3.81 -4.52 28.94
N ARG A 152 4.46 -4.18 30.04
CA ARG A 152 3.90 -3.21 30.99
C ARG A 152 3.80 -1.82 30.34
N VAL A 153 2.61 -1.23 30.32
CA VAL A 153 2.39 0.17 29.95
C VAL A 153 3.37 1.09 30.69
N GLY A 154 3.92 2.07 29.97
CA GLY A 154 4.95 2.97 30.48
C GLY A 154 6.38 2.46 30.30
N LYS A 155 6.58 1.19 29.90
CA LYS A 155 7.89 0.69 29.46
C LYS A 155 8.40 1.56 28.30
N LYS A 156 9.70 1.87 28.33
CA LYS A 156 10.34 2.71 27.33
C LYS A 156 11.22 1.85 26.43
N TYR A 157 11.31 2.26 25.17
CA TYR A 157 12.10 1.61 24.13
C TYR A 157 12.89 2.68 23.38
N THR A 158 14.06 2.35 22.85
CA THR A 158 14.74 3.30 21.95
C THR A 158 13.92 3.49 20.68
N ALA A 159 14.06 4.64 20.03
CA ALA A 159 13.40 4.90 18.76
C ALA A 159 13.82 3.87 17.69
N LEU A 160 15.10 3.48 17.67
CA LEU A 160 15.61 2.43 16.77
C LEU A 160 14.94 1.07 17.04
N GLU A 161 14.84 0.65 18.30
CA GLU A 161 14.17 -0.61 18.63
C GLU A 161 12.69 -0.57 18.22
N THR A 162 12.02 0.55 18.49
CA THR A 162 10.60 0.74 18.17
C THR A 162 10.37 0.67 16.66
N VAL A 163 11.11 1.43 15.85
CA VAL A 163 10.96 1.43 14.39
C VAL A 163 11.38 0.08 13.77
N THR A 164 12.36 -0.60 14.37
CA THR A 164 12.76 -1.95 13.93
C THR A 164 11.62 -2.95 14.17
N LYS A 165 11.03 -2.99 15.36
CA LYS A 165 9.89 -3.89 15.67
C LYS A 165 8.65 -3.59 14.82
N MET A 166 8.40 -2.31 14.53
CA MET A 166 7.34 -1.89 13.60
C MET A 166 7.44 -2.60 12.25
N VAL A 167 8.66 -2.85 11.76
CA VAL A 167 8.88 -3.42 10.43
C VAL A 167 9.09 -4.93 10.48
N THR A 168 10.03 -5.41 11.29
CA THR A 168 10.51 -6.80 11.23
C THR A 168 9.44 -7.82 11.62
N ILE A 169 8.70 -7.53 12.69
CA ILE A 169 7.60 -8.36 13.22
C ILE A 169 6.23 -7.69 13.05
N SER A 170 6.17 -6.58 12.31
CA SER A 170 4.96 -5.81 12.08
C SER A 170 4.27 -5.36 13.38
N ASP A 171 5.01 -4.95 14.41
CA ASP A 171 4.43 -4.58 15.70
C ASP A 171 3.53 -3.35 15.59
N ASN A 172 2.24 -3.50 15.92
CA ASN A 172 1.24 -2.44 15.78
C ASN A 172 1.37 -1.36 16.87
N THR A 173 1.70 -1.74 18.10
CA THR A 173 1.95 -0.79 19.19
C THR A 173 3.18 0.06 18.86
N ALA A 174 4.25 -0.57 18.37
CA ALA A 174 5.43 0.15 17.89
C ALA A 174 5.07 1.13 16.76
N THR A 175 4.19 0.72 15.83
CA THR A 175 3.74 1.58 14.73
C THR A 175 3.02 2.82 15.27
N ASN A 176 2.13 2.66 16.24
CA ASN A 176 1.41 3.78 16.85
C ASN A 176 2.35 4.73 17.59
N MET A 177 3.36 4.20 18.29
CA MET A 177 4.41 5.01 18.92
C MET A 177 5.22 5.83 17.91
N ILE A 178 5.58 5.25 16.76
CA ILE A 178 6.27 5.99 15.69
C ILE A 178 5.34 7.04 15.06
N ILE A 179 4.08 6.71 14.78
CA ILE A 179 3.12 7.69 14.25
C ILE A 179 2.97 8.89 15.20
N ASP A 180 2.80 8.64 16.49
CA ASP A 180 2.72 9.66 17.53
C ASP A 180 4.00 10.51 17.56
N ARG A 181 5.18 9.86 17.58
CA ARG A 181 6.48 10.54 17.63
C ARG A 181 6.75 11.43 16.41
N LEU A 182 6.26 11.04 15.24
CA LEU A 182 6.37 11.82 13.99
C LEU A 182 5.27 12.90 13.87
N GLY A 183 4.51 13.14 14.94
CA GLY A 183 3.52 14.21 15.05
C GLY A 183 2.15 13.86 14.46
N GLY A 184 1.83 12.57 14.39
CA GLY A 184 0.50 12.06 14.09
C GLY A 184 0.19 11.85 12.60
N ALA A 185 -0.95 11.19 12.36
CA ALA A 185 -1.39 10.78 11.02
C ALA A 185 -1.51 11.95 10.03
N ALA A 186 -1.97 13.12 10.47
CA ALA A 186 -2.13 14.28 9.58
C ALA A 186 -0.81 14.75 8.97
N ARG A 187 0.27 14.81 9.77
CA ARG A 187 1.61 15.19 9.30
C ARG A 187 2.20 14.15 8.36
N LEU A 188 2.05 12.87 8.71
CA LEU A 188 2.48 11.78 7.84
C LEU A 188 1.73 11.77 6.50
N ASN A 189 0.41 11.98 6.50
CA ASN A 189 -0.37 12.06 5.28
C ASN A 189 0.05 13.26 4.39
N GLN A 190 0.38 14.41 4.99
CA GLN A 190 0.94 15.54 4.24
C GLN A 190 2.29 15.18 3.60
N ARG A 191 3.15 14.49 4.36
CA ARG A 191 4.44 14.00 3.88
C ARG A 191 4.28 13.01 2.73
N PHE A 192 3.39 12.03 2.85
CA PHE A 192 3.10 11.06 1.78
C PHE A 192 2.63 11.75 0.50
N ARG A 193 1.73 12.74 0.61
CA ARG A 193 1.32 13.56 -0.55
C ARG A 193 2.49 14.33 -1.17
N SER A 194 3.39 14.90 -0.35
CA SER A 194 4.57 15.61 -0.87
C SER A 194 5.53 14.70 -1.62
N TRP A 195 5.54 13.40 -1.31
CA TRP A 195 6.28 12.39 -2.06
C TRP A 195 5.53 11.91 -3.30
N GLY A 196 4.34 12.44 -3.58
CA GLY A 196 3.49 12.02 -4.69
C GLY A 196 2.75 10.71 -4.47
N LEU A 197 2.61 10.26 -3.21
CA LEU A 197 1.77 9.10 -2.86
C LEU A 197 0.32 9.58 -2.76
N LYS A 198 -0.48 9.30 -3.78
CA LYS A 198 -1.81 9.90 -3.96
C LYS A 198 -2.87 9.24 -3.08
N ASP A 199 -2.73 7.94 -2.86
CA ASP A 199 -3.74 7.08 -2.23
C ASP A 199 -3.30 6.52 -0.88
N THR A 200 -2.04 6.77 -0.50
CA THR A 200 -1.43 6.37 0.77
C THR A 200 -1.87 7.29 1.90
N VAL A 201 -2.79 6.82 2.74
CA VAL A 201 -3.43 7.63 3.79
C VAL A 201 -3.66 6.82 5.07
N ILE A 202 -3.18 7.35 6.20
CA ILE A 202 -3.49 6.89 7.56
C ILE A 202 -4.75 7.61 8.04
N ARG A 203 -5.84 6.89 8.24
CA ARG A 203 -7.11 7.39 8.81
C ARG A 203 -7.26 7.01 10.27
N HIS A 204 -6.78 5.84 10.66
CA HIS A 204 -6.79 5.36 12.03
C HIS A 204 -5.43 4.78 12.42
N LEU A 205 -5.14 4.81 13.72
CA LEU A 205 -4.03 4.08 14.30
C LEU A 205 -4.19 2.56 14.07
N LEU A 206 -3.07 1.84 14.14
CA LEU A 206 -3.03 0.40 13.98
C LEU A 206 -3.73 -0.27 15.19
N ALA A 207 -4.25 -1.49 15.07
CA ALA A 207 -4.09 -2.44 13.97
C ALA A 207 -4.91 -2.15 12.70
N ASP A 208 -5.89 -1.24 12.74
CA ASP A 208 -6.78 -0.92 11.62
C ASP A 208 -7.33 -2.17 10.88
N LEU A 209 -7.86 -3.14 11.65
CA LEU A 209 -8.33 -4.41 11.08
C LEU A 209 -9.53 -4.27 10.13
N ARG A 210 -10.21 -3.11 10.14
CA ARG A 210 -11.27 -2.76 9.18
C ARG A 210 -10.72 -2.27 7.83
N GLY A 211 -9.41 -2.00 7.75
CA GLY A 211 -8.75 -1.59 6.52
C GLY A 211 -9.14 -0.19 6.05
N THR A 212 -9.16 0.77 6.96
CA THR A 212 -9.49 2.16 6.65
C THR A 212 -8.28 2.96 6.14
N ASN A 213 -7.07 2.58 6.54
CA ASN A 213 -5.82 3.09 5.98
C ASN A 213 -5.69 2.57 4.56
N THR A 214 -5.31 3.41 3.61
CA THR A 214 -5.27 3.05 2.17
C THR A 214 -3.90 3.23 1.56
N THR A 215 -3.68 2.58 0.42
CA THR A 215 -2.53 2.73 -0.49
C THR A 215 -2.91 2.19 -1.88
N SER A 216 -2.01 2.32 -2.85
CA SER A 216 -2.04 1.61 -4.13
C SER A 216 -0.72 0.85 -4.37
N SER A 217 -0.67 -0.05 -5.35
CA SER A 217 0.59 -0.69 -5.76
C SER A 217 1.56 0.32 -6.35
N GLN A 218 1.03 1.24 -7.15
CA GLN A 218 1.77 2.34 -7.75
C GLN A 218 2.42 3.25 -6.68
N ASP A 219 1.69 3.62 -5.63
CA ASP A 219 2.24 4.40 -4.52
C ASP A 219 3.38 3.67 -3.80
N MET A 220 3.21 2.37 -3.50
CA MET A 220 4.26 1.59 -2.84
C MET A 220 5.49 1.42 -3.73
N ALA A 221 5.31 1.19 -5.03
CA ALA A 221 6.43 1.16 -5.97
C ALA A 221 7.11 2.54 -6.07
N ARG A 222 6.36 3.64 -6.06
CA ARG A 222 6.91 5.00 -6.08
C ARG A 222 7.73 5.31 -4.84
N VAL A 223 7.24 4.99 -3.63
CA VAL A 223 8.01 5.26 -2.41
C VAL A 223 9.29 4.42 -2.35
N LEU A 224 9.27 3.20 -2.87
CA LEU A 224 10.47 2.38 -3.02
C LEU A 224 11.44 2.98 -4.06
N ALA A 225 10.95 3.46 -5.21
CA ALA A 225 11.79 4.12 -6.21
C ALA A 225 12.48 5.36 -5.63
N LEU A 226 11.74 6.18 -4.88
CA LEU A 226 12.26 7.35 -4.19
C LEU A 226 13.32 6.98 -3.14
N LEU A 227 13.08 5.91 -2.38
CA LEU A 227 14.03 5.39 -1.40
C LEU A 227 15.33 4.94 -2.10
N VAL A 228 15.26 4.02 -3.07
CA VAL A 228 16.45 3.38 -3.67
C VAL A 228 17.27 4.32 -4.57
N ASN A 229 16.70 5.46 -4.96
CA ASN A 229 17.39 6.53 -5.69
C ASN A 229 17.83 7.72 -4.80
N ASN A 230 17.88 7.53 -3.46
CA ASN A 230 18.33 8.54 -2.49
C ASN A 230 17.60 9.89 -2.60
N LYS A 231 16.28 9.86 -2.86
CA LYS A 231 15.48 11.09 -3.00
C LYS A 231 14.82 11.56 -1.70
N LEU A 232 14.74 10.70 -0.67
CA LEU A 232 14.02 11.00 0.59
C LEU A 232 14.88 11.02 1.84
N VAL A 233 16.00 10.28 1.81
CA VAL A 233 16.90 10.06 2.95
C VAL A 233 18.34 10.06 2.47
N SER A 234 19.28 10.28 3.39
CA SER A 234 20.72 10.13 3.15
C SER A 234 21.08 8.68 2.79
N SER A 235 22.23 8.46 2.15
CA SER A 235 22.71 7.11 1.83
C SER A 235 22.87 6.23 3.08
N GLN A 236 23.33 6.81 4.19
CA GLN A 236 23.46 6.09 5.46
C GLN A 236 22.09 5.65 6.01
N SER A 237 21.10 6.54 5.96
CA SER A 237 19.73 6.22 6.36
C SER A 237 19.07 5.22 5.40
N GLN A 238 19.36 5.32 4.09
CA GLN A 238 18.91 4.34 3.10
C GLN A 238 19.39 2.93 3.44
N GLU A 239 20.68 2.76 3.77
CA GLU A 239 21.25 1.47 4.18
C GLU A 239 20.53 0.90 5.41
N GLN A 240 20.25 1.73 6.42
CA GLN A 240 19.54 1.29 7.63
C GLN A 240 18.07 0.92 7.33
N VAL A 241 17.38 1.69 6.49
CA VAL A 241 16.02 1.37 6.04
C VAL A 241 16.00 0.00 5.34
N LEU A 242 16.93 -0.23 4.42
CA LEU A 242 17.04 -1.49 3.68
C LEU A 242 17.41 -2.66 4.61
N ASP A 243 18.38 -2.50 5.52
CA ASP A 243 18.74 -3.51 6.52
C ASP A 243 17.52 -3.97 7.34
N ILE A 244 16.72 -3.02 7.84
CA ILE A 244 15.52 -3.34 8.62
C ILE A 244 14.50 -4.12 7.77
N LEU A 245 14.32 -3.75 6.49
CA LEU A 245 13.41 -4.41 5.57
C LEU A 245 13.88 -5.82 5.17
N TYR A 246 15.19 -6.06 5.05
CA TYR A 246 15.73 -7.40 4.79
C TYR A 246 15.48 -8.37 5.96
N ARG A 247 15.29 -7.86 7.18
CA ARG A 247 15.10 -8.66 8.40
C ARG A 247 13.64 -8.90 8.76
N THR A 248 12.69 -8.68 7.84
CA THR A 248 11.29 -9.04 8.11
C THR A 248 11.11 -10.56 8.19
N VAL A 249 10.23 -11.00 9.11
CA VAL A 249 10.04 -12.44 9.39
C VAL A 249 8.99 -13.09 8.50
N THR A 250 8.16 -12.31 7.80
CA THR A 250 7.08 -12.82 6.96
C THR A 250 7.50 -12.84 5.50
N ASN A 251 8.13 -13.94 5.08
CA ASN A 251 8.70 -14.10 3.74
C ASN A 251 7.87 -15.01 2.83
N THR A 252 6.54 -15.04 3.05
CA THR A 252 5.65 -16.03 2.40
C THR A 252 4.96 -15.53 1.14
N LEU A 253 5.25 -14.30 0.67
CA LEU A 253 4.59 -13.64 -0.45
C LEU A 253 5.53 -13.46 -1.64
N LEU A 254 5.97 -12.23 -1.95
CA LEU A 254 6.94 -11.98 -3.02
C LEU A 254 8.22 -12.83 -2.86
N PRO A 255 8.83 -12.94 -1.66
CA PRO A 255 10.08 -13.70 -1.50
C PRO A 255 9.97 -15.17 -1.94
N ALA A 256 8.79 -15.78 -1.79
CA ALA A 256 8.56 -17.19 -2.15
C ALA A 256 8.45 -17.44 -3.66
N GLY A 257 8.38 -16.40 -4.49
CA GLY A 257 8.47 -16.53 -5.95
C GLY A 257 9.86 -16.28 -6.52
N LEU A 258 10.83 -15.87 -5.69
CA LEU A 258 12.17 -15.49 -6.15
C LEU A 258 13.08 -16.71 -6.33
N GLY A 259 14.03 -16.61 -7.25
CA GLY A 259 15.07 -17.61 -7.45
C GLY A 259 16.16 -17.59 -6.38
N LYS A 260 16.97 -18.67 -6.33
CA LYS A 260 18.07 -18.81 -5.38
C LYS A 260 19.05 -17.63 -5.47
N GLY A 261 19.41 -17.06 -4.32
CA GLY A 261 20.38 -15.97 -4.20
C GLY A 261 19.80 -14.57 -4.40
N ALA A 262 18.54 -14.45 -4.83
CA ALA A 262 17.86 -13.15 -4.84
C ALA A 262 17.61 -12.68 -3.40
N VAL A 263 17.78 -11.39 -3.17
CA VAL A 263 17.49 -10.73 -1.89
C VAL A 263 16.39 -9.70 -2.07
N ILE A 264 15.57 -9.53 -1.04
CA ILE A 264 14.42 -8.62 -1.09
C ILE A 264 14.27 -7.87 0.22
N ALA A 265 14.20 -6.54 0.13
CA ALA A 265 13.80 -5.64 1.20
C ALA A 265 12.30 -5.37 1.03
N ASN A 266 11.44 -5.99 1.84
CA ASN A 266 9.98 -5.88 1.68
C ASN A 266 9.21 -5.59 2.97
N LYS A 267 7.97 -5.17 2.79
CA LYS A 267 6.97 -5.10 3.85
C LYS A 267 5.65 -5.73 3.40
N THR A 268 5.28 -6.79 4.10
CA THR A 268 3.98 -7.46 3.95
C THR A 268 2.85 -6.76 4.72
N GLY A 269 1.62 -7.01 4.28
CA GLY A 269 0.39 -6.66 4.99
C GLY A 269 -0.69 -7.73 4.84
N ASP A 270 -1.35 -8.09 5.94
CA ASP A 270 -2.46 -9.04 5.95
C ASP A 270 -3.48 -8.62 7.02
N ILE A 271 -4.72 -8.40 6.62
CA ILE A 271 -5.88 -8.15 7.50
C ILE A 271 -7.00 -9.16 7.22
N GLY A 272 -6.64 -10.33 6.70
CA GLY A 272 -7.52 -11.44 6.39
C GLY A 272 -8.23 -11.30 5.05
N PHE A 273 -9.06 -10.26 4.86
CA PHE A 273 -9.78 -10.03 3.60
C PHE A 273 -8.93 -9.30 2.52
N LEU A 274 -7.74 -8.83 2.92
CA LEU A 274 -6.72 -8.28 2.04
C LEU A 274 -5.37 -8.86 2.45
N ILE A 275 -4.57 -9.21 1.45
CA ILE A 275 -3.15 -9.52 1.59
C ILE A 275 -2.34 -8.74 0.54
N GLY A 276 -1.15 -8.29 0.89
CA GLY A 276 -0.27 -7.58 -0.01
C GLY A 276 1.18 -7.56 0.45
N ASP A 277 2.06 -7.17 -0.45
CA ASP A 277 3.49 -7.08 -0.23
C ASP A 277 4.09 -6.04 -1.19
N ALA A 278 5.12 -5.34 -0.73
CA ALA A 278 5.86 -4.39 -1.53
C ALA A 278 7.34 -4.44 -1.16
N GLY A 279 8.24 -4.46 -2.14
CA GLY A 279 9.67 -4.53 -1.89
C GLY A 279 10.57 -4.18 -3.07
N PHE A 280 11.84 -4.02 -2.74
CA PHE A 280 12.97 -3.85 -3.64
C PHE A 280 13.75 -5.15 -3.72
N ILE A 281 13.99 -5.66 -4.93
CA ILE A 281 14.63 -6.94 -5.18
C ILE A 281 15.97 -6.70 -5.89
N THR A 282 17.02 -7.36 -5.40
CA THR A 282 18.31 -7.49 -6.08
C THR A 282 18.54 -8.95 -6.47
N MET A 283 18.78 -9.17 -7.76
CA MET A 283 18.99 -10.50 -8.34
C MET A 283 20.49 -10.86 -8.33
N PRO A 284 20.86 -12.16 -8.34
CA PRO A 284 22.27 -12.58 -8.38
C PRO A 284 23.05 -12.09 -9.61
N ASN A 285 22.35 -11.81 -10.71
CA ASN A 285 22.93 -11.28 -11.95
C ASN A 285 23.13 -9.74 -11.91
N GLY A 286 22.88 -9.09 -10.77
CA GLY A 286 23.00 -7.65 -10.59
C GLY A 286 21.75 -6.86 -10.97
N LYS A 287 20.75 -7.46 -11.64
CA LYS A 287 19.50 -6.77 -11.98
C LYS A 287 18.72 -6.37 -10.72
N ARG A 288 18.08 -5.22 -10.79
CA ARG A 288 17.28 -4.66 -9.68
C ARG A 288 15.89 -4.28 -10.14
N TYR A 289 14.89 -4.58 -9.33
CA TYR A 289 13.52 -4.20 -9.65
C TYR A 289 12.67 -3.96 -8.40
N LEU A 290 11.58 -3.23 -8.60
CA LEU A 290 10.55 -2.96 -7.59
C LEU A 290 9.34 -3.83 -7.84
N ALA A 291 8.67 -4.22 -6.76
CA ALA A 291 7.42 -4.97 -6.80
C ALA A 291 6.45 -4.47 -5.75
N ALA A 292 5.18 -4.29 -6.11
CA ALA A 292 4.10 -4.05 -5.17
C ALA A 292 2.81 -4.72 -5.67
N ILE A 293 2.19 -5.54 -4.82
CA ILE A 293 1.00 -6.31 -5.18
C ILE A 293 0.03 -6.40 -4.01
N PHE A 294 -1.25 -6.18 -4.31
CA PHE A 294 -2.36 -6.27 -3.36
C PHE A 294 -3.47 -7.15 -3.92
N VAL A 295 -4.08 -7.94 -3.03
CA VAL A 295 -5.12 -8.89 -3.36
C VAL A 295 -6.22 -8.82 -2.30
N ARG A 296 -7.40 -8.36 -2.68
CA ARG A 296 -8.62 -8.62 -1.90
C ARG A 296 -9.07 -10.04 -2.16
N ARG A 297 -9.37 -10.75 -1.07
CA ARG A 297 -9.70 -12.17 -1.04
C ARG A 297 -10.81 -12.45 -0.02
N PRO A 298 -11.52 -13.59 -0.12
CA PRO A 298 -12.26 -14.12 1.02
C PRO A 298 -11.34 -14.23 2.24
N TYR A 299 -11.89 -14.03 3.43
CA TYR A 299 -11.09 -13.89 4.66
C TYR A 299 -10.15 -15.08 4.87
N LYS A 300 -8.84 -14.79 4.91
CA LYS A 300 -7.73 -15.77 5.07
C LYS A 300 -7.62 -16.84 3.96
N ASP A 301 -8.26 -16.65 2.82
CA ASP A 301 -8.13 -17.56 1.68
C ASP A 301 -6.68 -17.66 1.19
N THR A 302 -6.12 -18.88 1.18
CA THR A 302 -4.73 -19.12 0.80
C THR A 302 -4.47 -18.79 -0.68
N ARG A 303 -5.51 -18.86 -1.52
CA ARG A 303 -5.41 -18.59 -2.96
C ARG A 303 -4.92 -17.17 -3.26
N GLY A 304 -5.17 -16.20 -2.39
CA GLY A 304 -4.61 -14.86 -2.52
C GLY A 304 -3.09 -14.82 -2.33
N ARG A 305 -2.55 -15.63 -1.42
CA ARG A 305 -1.10 -15.81 -1.23
C ARG A 305 -0.51 -16.55 -2.43
N ASP A 306 -1.16 -17.61 -2.89
CA ASP A 306 -0.69 -18.40 -4.03
C ASP A 306 -0.67 -17.58 -5.32
N PHE A 307 -1.63 -16.68 -5.51
CA PHE A 307 -1.64 -15.72 -6.62
C PHE A 307 -0.39 -14.82 -6.57
N ILE A 308 -0.10 -14.20 -5.41
CA ILE A 308 1.08 -13.33 -5.25
C ILE A 308 2.38 -14.07 -5.57
N ARG A 309 2.53 -15.30 -5.07
CA ARG A 309 3.71 -16.14 -5.33
C ARG A 309 3.88 -16.44 -6.82
N GLN A 310 2.80 -16.82 -7.50
CA GLN A 310 2.83 -17.13 -8.93
C GLN A 310 3.15 -15.89 -9.77
N VAL A 311 2.57 -14.72 -9.47
CA VAL A 311 2.95 -13.46 -10.14
C VAL A 311 4.43 -13.15 -9.90
N SER A 312 4.89 -13.24 -8.65
CA SER A 312 6.29 -12.98 -8.31
C SER A 312 7.24 -13.90 -9.08
N HIS A 313 6.88 -15.18 -9.22
CA HIS A 313 7.67 -16.15 -9.97
C HIS A 313 7.71 -15.84 -11.48
N LEU A 314 6.57 -15.48 -12.07
CA LEU A 314 6.49 -15.10 -13.48
C LEU A 314 7.37 -13.88 -13.79
N VAL A 315 7.26 -12.82 -12.98
CA VAL A 315 8.07 -11.61 -13.16
C VAL A 315 9.55 -11.89 -12.95
N TYR A 316 9.91 -12.62 -11.88
CA TYR A 316 11.29 -12.98 -11.61
C TYR A 316 11.91 -13.75 -12.77
N ASN A 317 11.23 -14.77 -13.29
CA ASN A 317 11.73 -15.59 -14.40
C ASN A 317 11.91 -14.77 -15.67
N TYR A 318 10.98 -13.86 -15.98
CA TYR A 318 11.10 -12.96 -17.12
C TYR A 318 12.33 -12.06 -16.99
N LEU A 319 12.54 -11.44 -15.83
CA LEU A 319 13.69 -10.56 -15.60
C LEU A 319 15.02 -11.32 -15.56
N ASN A 320 15.00 -12.60 -15.18
CA ASN A 320 16.18 -13.46 -15.11
C ASN A 320 16.65 -13.96 -16.48
N GLN A 321 15.85 -13.81 -17.53
CA GLN A 321 16.30 -14.12 -18.88
C GLN A 321 17.40 -13.13 -19.29
N PRO A 322 18.46 -13.62 -19.95
CA PRO A 322 19.45 -12.73 -20.56
C PRO A 322 18.70 -11.81 -21.55
N ASN A 323 18.95 -10.50 -21.46
CA ASN A 323 18.44 -9.59 -22.49
C ASN A 323 18.93 -10.12 -23.84
N PRO A 324 18.09 -10.17 -24.90
CA PRO A 324 18.62 -10.40 -26.23
C PRO A 324 19.69 -9.33 -26.44
N VAL A 325 20.94 -9.78 -26.58
CA VAL A 325 22.04 -8.93 -26.99
C VAL A 325 21.54 -8.17 -28.20
N ALA A 326 21.52 -6.84 -28.14
CA ALA A 326 21.28 -6.05 -29.34
C ALA A 326 22.29 -6.55 -30.38
N THR A 327 21.82 -7.26 -31.39
CA THR A 327 22.63 -7.64 -32.53
C THR A 327 23.07 -6.32 -33.12
N VAL A 328 24.32 -5.96 -32.85
CA VAL A 328 25.00 -4.91 -33.61
C VAL A 328 25.09 -5.50 -35.00
N ASP A 329 24.14 -5.13 -35.85
CA ASP A 329 24.28 -5.29 -37.30
C ASP A 329 25.48 -4.45 -37.69
N SER A 330 26.66 -5.08 -37.72
CA SER A 330 27.82 -4.51 -38.42
C SER A 330 27.44 -4.44 -39.89
N PRO A 331 27.36 -3.23 -40.49
CA PRO A 331 27.13 -3.13 -41.91
C PRO A 331 28.37 -3.68 -42.62
N ASN A 332 28.12 -4.61 -43.53
CA ASN A 332 28.90 -4.92 -44.71
C ASN A 332 30.05 -3.92 -45.01
N SER A 333 31.28 -4.44 -45.04
CA SER A 333 32.30 -3.93 -45.94
C SER A 333 32.88 -5.11 -46.73
N ALA A 334 32.12 -5.53 -47.74
CA ALA A 334 32.70 -6.12 -48.94
C ALA A 334 33.33 -4.98 -49.77
N THR A 335 34.63 -5.12 -50.05
CA THR A 335 35.52 -4.48 -51.05
C THR A 335 36.89 -4.36 -50.38
N ARG A 336 38.00 -4.92 -50.86
CA ARG A 336 38.42 -5.27 -52.22
C ARG A 336 39.54 -6.31 -52.11
#